data_AF-A0A6N9VRQ8-F1
#
_entry.id   AF-A0A6N9VRQ8-F1
#
_cell.length_a   1.000
_cell.length_b   1.000
_cell.length_c   1.000
_cell.angle_alpha   90.00
_cell.angle_beta   90.00
_cell.angle_gamma   90.00
#
_symmetry.space_group_name_H-M   'P 1'
#
loop_
_entity.id
_entity.type
_entity.pdbx_description
1 polymer ?
#
loop_
_entity_poly.entity_id
_entity_poly.type
_entity_poly.pdbx_seq_one_letter_code
_entity_poly.pdbx_strand_id
1 'polypeptide(L)'
;TPAQAAEGVLRQRRAAERSEGGPTAAQVVRGLTEAAECGLPAMADERLKELADVLPASGTLPELLTGLDLLDRIDAGHLPGLAAPDGSSAPDAVASASPRGARTAGAAELLTSAAVRQVDGLTGSEEPEDARALLELAQRADRVGGIRLTDALARLAADGTPLIAAAAGAVRVLTGHQEAESFGARVASWVDGAVDFTSRTALTARLTGVLTVAGPLLTVGIGALDPLLHRVVELDDTAFLARLPALRGGFDTLSPAARDRLLDTVEERLGERVGTLDADDPAELARRTAADLAARELLAGLGLPVPPPASHDDRLPPTSGHPAAARPTGTSASAPVTEATPARTLAPGDRWRLVLGRRPDQLPSGAARLATALDELYGSGHGEGSRGGLPGGGSGPRGGREPSFPGVREWSEELAALFGPGVRDEVLAAAAVTGRQDVLTELDPASATPSVELLRTILRYAGGLPEARLAALRPLVRRLVDELT
;
A
#
# COMPACT_ATOMS: atom_id res chain seq x y z
N THR A 1 34.52 -16.87 -27.97
CA THR A 1 33.46 -15.87 -28.28
C THR A 1 32.95 -15.25 -26.99
N PRO A 2 32.27 -14.09 -27.00
CA PRO A 2 31.66 -13.51 -25.80
C PRO A 2 30.70 -14.50 -25.10
N ALA A 3 29.95 -15.31 -25.86
CA ALA A 3 29.10 -16.36 -25.31
C ALA A 3 29.89 -17.42 -24.51
N GLN A 4 31.01 -17.92 -25.04
CA GLN A 4 31.87 -18.88 -24.34
C GLN A 4 32.48 -18.29 -23.06
N ALA A 5 32.81 -16.99 -23.06
CA ALA A 5 33.33 -16.32 -21.87
C ALA A 5 32.24 -16.19 -20.79
N ALA A 6 31.04 -15.74 -21.16
CA ALA A 6 29.89 -15.66 -20.25
C ALA A 6 29.56 -17.04 -19.66
N GLU A 7 29.49 -18.06 -20.51
CA GLU A 7 29.22 -19.44 -20.10
C GLU A 7 30.29 -19.97 -19.13
N GLY A 8 31.57 -19.67 -19.37
CA GLY A 8 32.66 -20.02 -18.48
C GLY A 8 32.54 -19.36 -17.09
N VAL A 9 32.21 -18.07 -17.03
CA VAL A 9 32.00 -17.33 -15.77
C VAL A 9 30.81 -17.91 -14.98
N LEU A 10 29.68 -18.17 -15.66
CA LEU A 10 28.50 -18.75 -15.00
C LEU A 10 28.76 -20.17 -14.49
N ARG A 11 29.52 -20.99 -15.24
CA ARG A 11 29.92 -22.32 -14.78
C ARG A 11 30.88 -22.28 -13.59
N GLN A 12 31.85 -21.37 -13.61
CA GLN A 12 32.77 -21.19 -12.49
C GLN A 12 32.02 -20.79 -11.21
N ARG A 13 31.10 -19.83 -11.32
CA ARG A 13 30.25 -19.40 -10.20
C ARG A 13 29.39 -20.56 -9.67
N ARG A 14 28.74 -21.31 -10.56
CA ARG A 14 27.95 -22.49 -10.18
C ARG A 14 28.79 -23.57 -9.47
N ALA A 15 30.04 -23.75 -9.89
CA ALA A 15 30.95 -24.68 -9.23
C ALA A 15 31.31 -24.22 -7.80
N ALA A 16 31.54 -22.92 -7.61
CA ALA A 16 31.77 -22.34 -6.29
C ALA A 16 30.55 -22.52 -5.37
N GLU A 17 29.34 -22.19 -5.85
CA GLU A 17 28.09 -22.39 -5.10
C GLU A 17 27.92 -23.85 -4.62
N ARG A 18 28.27 -24.82 -5.48
CA ARG A 18 28.24 -26.24 -5.10
C ARG A 18 29.30 -26.64 -4.08
N SER A 19 30.49 -26.04 -4.17
CA SER A 19 31.55 -26.29 -3.18
C SER A 19 31.23 -25.70 -1.80
N GLU A 20 30.36 -24.68 -1.75
CA GLU A 20 29.89 -24.01 -0.52
C GLU A 20 28.67 -24.70 0.12
N GLY A 21 28.29 -25.89 -0.33
CA GLY A 21 27.17 -26.66 0.22
C GLY A 21 25.89 -26.63 -0.61
N GLY A 22 25.92 -26.03 -1.80
CA GLY A 22 24.80 -25.96 -2.72
C GLY A 22 24.30 -24.52 -2.92
N PRO A 23 23.63 -24.22 -4.06
CA PRO A 23 23.19 -22.87 -4.34
C PRO A 23 21.96 -22.49 -3.49
N THR A 24 21.91 -21.23 -3.06
CA THR A 24 20.71 -20.66 -2.42
C THR A 24 19.61 -20.36 -3.45
N ALA A 25 18.37 -20.17 -3.00
CA ALA A 25 17.23 -19.87 -3.88
C ALA A 25 17.51 -18.60 -4.73
N ALA A 26 17.95 -17.52 -4.10
CA ALA A 26 18.39 -16.30 -4.79
C ALA A 26 19.52 -16.54 -5.82
N GLN A 27 20.50 -17.39 -5.50
CA GLN A 27 21.58 -17.72 -6.43
C GLN A 27 21.08 -18.50 -7.65
N VAL A 28 20.15 -19.43 -7.46
CA VAL A 28 19.54 -20.19 -8.55
C VAL A 28 18.71 -19.30 -9.47
N VAL A 29 17.86 -18.43 -8.91
CA VAL A 29 17.05 -17.47 -9.68
C VAL A 29 17.95 -16.55 -10.49
N ARG A 30 18.96 -15.94 -9.86
CA ARG A 30 19.95 -15.10 -10.55
C ARG A 30 20.67 -15.86 -11.65
N GLY A 31 21.10 -17.08 -11.37
CA GLY A 31 21.81 -17.93 -12.34
C GLY A 31 20.97 -18.28 -13.57
N LEU A 32 19.66 -18.52 -13.38
CA LEU A 32 18.73 -18.74 -14.49
C LEU A 32 18.52 -17.46 -15.31
N THR A 33 18.31 -16.32 -14.65
CA THR A 33 18.17 -15.01 -15.32
C THR A 33 19.41 -14.69 -16.16
N GLU A 34 20.61 -14.77 -15.58
CA GLU A 34 21.87 -14.51 -16.27
C GLU A 34 22.07 -15.46 -17.46
N ALA A 35 21.74 -16.75 -17.32
CA ALA A 35 21.85 -17.72 -18.41
C ALA A 35 20.85 -17.44 -19.55
N ALA A 36 19.62 -17.02 -19.20
CA ALA A 36 18.59 -16.67 -20.17
C ALA A 36 18.92 -15.38 -20.93
N GLU A 37 19.36 -14.34 -20.24
CA GLU A 37 19.75 -13.05 -20.83
C GLU A 37 21.00 -13.17 -21.71
N CYS A 38 21.96 -14.03 -21.33
CA CYS A 38 23.16 -14.29 -22.12
C CYS A 38 22.91 -15.20 -23.35
N GLY A 39 21.70 -15.74 -23.52
CA GLY A 39 21.36 -16.65 -24.61
C GLY A 39 22.08 -17.99 -24.55
N LEU A 40 22.18 -18.57 -23.35
CA LEU A 40 22.85 -19.83 -23.08
C LEU A 40 21.82 -20.94 -22.77
N PRO A 41 21.14 -21.51 -23.78
CA PRO A 41 19.98 -22.38 -23.57
C PRO A 41 20.29 -23.67 -22.79
N ALA A 42 21.48 -24.26 -22.97
CA ALA A 42 21.88 -25.44 -22.21
C ALA A 42 22.09 -25.12 -20.72
N MET A 43 22.74 -23.99 -20.42
CA MET A 43 22.95 -23.55 -19.04
C MET A 43 21.63 -23.12 -18.37
N ALA A 44 20.74 -22.47 -19.13
CA ALA A 44 19.41 -22.13 -18.66
C ALA A 44 18.57 -23.38 -18.36
N ASP A 45 18.64 -24.42 -19.19
CA ASP A 45 17.96 -25.70 -18.93
C ASP A 45 18.49 -26.38 -17.66
N GLU A 46 19.80 -26.33 -17.43
CA GLU A 46 20.41 -26.84 -16.19
C GLU A 46 19.98 -26.04 -14.96
N ARG A 47 19.91 -24.70 -15.06
CA ARG A 47 19.46 -23.83 -13.96
C ARG A 47 17.95 -23.92 -13.72
N LEU A 48 17.15 -24.17 -14.76
CA LEU A 48 15.71 -24.43 -14.64
C LEU A 48 15.45 -25.71 -13.83
N LYS A 49 16.27 -26.75 -14.04
CA LYS A 49 16.19 -27.96 -13.22
C LYS A 49 16.56 -27.68 -11.76
N GLU A 50 17.67 -26.98 -11.52
CA GLU A 50 18.07 -26.59 -10.15
C GLU A 50 17.00 -25.71 -9.47
N LEU A 51 16.32 -24.86 -10.25
CA LEU A 51 15.23 -24.03 -9.75
C LEU A 51 14.08 -24.90 -9.23
N ALA A 52 13.65 -25.90 -10.00
CA ALA A 52 12.60 -26.83 -9.58
C ALA A 52 13.02 -27.69 -8.35
N ASP A 53 14.31 -27.98 -8.19
CA ASP A 53 14.82 -28.81 -7.10
C ASP A 53 15.03 -28.02 -5.79
N VAL A 54 15.51 -26.78 -5.87
CA VAL A 54 15.95 -25.99 -4.69
C VAL A 54 14.84 -25.10 -4.13
N LEU A 55 14.19 -24.31 -4.99
CA LEU A 55 13.25 -23.27 -4.54
C LEU A 55 12.09 -23.82 -3.69
N PRO A 56 11.44 -24.95 -4.04
CA PRO A 56 10.31 -25.46 -3.26
C PRO A 56 10.61 -25.80 -1.80
N ALA A 57 11.87 -26.05 -1.46
CA ALA A 57 12.29 -26.47 -0.12
C ALA A 57 12.96 -25.35 0.70
N SER A 58 13.66 -24.42 0.03
CA SER A 58 14.45 -23.38 0.72
C SER A 58 14.05 -21.95 0.40
N GLY A 59 13.18 -21.73 -0.58
CA GLY A 59 12.77 -20.39 -0.99
C GLY A 59 11.82 -19.74 0.00
N THR A 60 12.07 -18.47 0.29
CA THR A 60 11.09 -17.56 0.88
C THR A 60 9.96 -17.26 -0.12
N LEU A 61 8.82 -16.74 0.35
CA LEU A 61 7.72 -16.41 -0.55
C LEU A 61 8.13 -15.40 -1.66
N PRO A 62 8.86 -14.31 -1.37
CA PRO A 62 9.36 -13.41 -2.42
C PRO A 62 10.28 -14.09 -3.43
N GLU A 63 11.16 -15.01 -3.00
CA GLU A 63 12.04 -15.75 -3.91
C GLU A 63 11.26 -16.73 -4.80
N LEU A 64 10.23 -17.38 -4.25
CA LEU A 64 9.34 -18.27 -5.01
C LEU A 64 8.58 -17.49 -6.08
N LEU A 65 8.04 -16.32 -5.73
CA LEU A 65 7.35 -15.41 -6.65
C LEU A 65 8.28 -14.88 -7.74
N THR A 66 9.50 -14.43 -7.38
CA THR A 66 10.52 -14.03 -8.36
C THR A 66 10.86 -15.18 -9.33
N GLY A 67 10.91 -16.41 -8.83
CA GLY A 67 11.07 -17.61 -9.65
C GLY A 67 9.90 -17.82 -10.62
N LEU A 68 8.66 -17.66 -10.14
CA LEU A 68 7.44 -17.79 -10.95
C LEU A 68 7.35 -16.71 -12.05
N ASP A 69 7.67 -15.46 -11.74
CA ASP A 69 7.76 -14.37 -12.71
C ASP A 69 8.80 -14.64 -13.80
N LEU A 70 9.95 -15.20 -13.41
CA LEU A 70 10.98 -15.60 -14.36
C LEU A 70 10.48 -16.72 -15.30
N LEU A 71 9.74 -17.71 -14.78
CA LEU A 71 9.13 -18.75 -15.60
C LEU A 71 8.10 -18.19 -16.58
N ASP A 72 7.22 -17.28 -16.12
CA ASP A 72 6.24 -16.62 -16.98
C ASP A 72 6.91 -15.81 -18.10
N ARG A 73 8.01 -15.11 -17.80
CA ARG A 73 8.81 -14.38 -18.80
C ARG A 73 9.48 -15.31 -19.82
N ILE A 74 9.94 -16.48 -19.38
CA ILE A 74 10.51 -17.51 -20.28
C ILE A 74 9.42 -18.06 -21.20
N ASP A 75 8.25 -18.40 -20.65
CA ASP A 75 7.12 -18.94 -21.42
C ASP A 75 6.52 -17.93 -22.40
N ALA A 76 6.48 -16.66 -22.02
CA ALA A 76 6.07 -15.56 -22.90
C ALA A 76 7.11 -15.22 -23.99
N GLY A 77 8.31 -15.82 -23.96
CA GLY A 77 9.38 -15.54 -24.90
C GLY A 77 9.98 -14.13 -24.76
N HIS A 78 9.78 -13.46 -23.62
CA HIS A 78 10.30 -12.12 -23.34
C HIS A 78 11.82 -12.08 -23.13
N LEU A 79 12.47 -13.26 -23.06
CA LEU A 79 13.91 -13.39 -22.94
C LEU A 79 14.50 -13.83 -24.30
N PRO A 80 15.06 -12.88 -25.07
CA PRO A 80 15.46 -13.12 -26.47
C PRO A 80 16.52 -14.22 -26.62
N GLY A 81 17.32 -14.47 -25.57
CA GLY A 81 18.34 -15.51 -25.57
C GLY A 81 17.83 -16.95 -25.53
N LEU A 82 16.54 -17.16 -25.24
CA LEU A 82 15.92 -18.49 -25.13
C LEU A 82 14.93 -18.82 -26.25
N ALA A 83 14.69 -17.86 -27.16
CA ALA A 83 13.86 -18.09 -28.34
C ALA A 83 14.45 -19.24 -29.16
N ALA A 84 13.61 -20.20 -29.55
CA ALA A 84 14.03 -21.28 -30.42
C ALA A 84 14.56 -20.69 -31.74
N PRO A 85 15.72 -21.13 -32.24
CA PRO A 85 16.21 -20.69 -33.53
C PRO A 85 15.46 -21.43 -34.63
N ASP A 86 14.23 -21.05 -34.94
CA ASP A 86 13.50 -21.48 -36.13
C ASP A 86 12.65 -20.28 -36.61
N GLY A 87 12.78 -19.76 -37.83
CA GLY A 87 12.93 -20.53 -39.05
C GLY A 87 11.61 -21.07 -39.58
N SER A 88 10.43 -20.62 -39.11
CA SER A 88 9.18 -20.73 -39.86
C SER A 88 8.08 -19.86 -39.23
N SER A 89 7.85 -18.70 -39.81
CA SER A 89 6.61 -17.95 -39.64
C SER A 89 5.47 -18.69 -40.36
N ALA A 90 5.03 -19.83 -39.84
CA ALA A 90 3.82 -20.51 -40.29
C ALA A 90 2.78 -20.44 -39.15
N PRO A 91 1.63 -19.76 -39.33
CA PRO A 91 0.64 -19.53 -38.27
C PRO A 91 -0.11 -20.78 -37.77
N ASP A 92 0.09 -21.97 -38.36
CA ASP A 92 -0.81 -23.13 -38.18
C ASP A 92 -0.14 -24.40 -37.61
N ALA A 93 1.06 -24.30 -37.04
CA ALA A 93 1.58 -25.41 -36.23
C ALA A 93 0.98 -25.34 -34.83
N VAL A 94 -0.10 -26.11 -34.61
CA VAL A 94 -0.68 -26.40 -33.29
C VAL A 94 0.45 -26.58 -32.28
N ALA A 95 0.48 -25.74 -31.25
CA ALA A 95 1.55 -25.64 -30.27
C ALA A 95 1.83 -27.00 -29.61
N SER A 96 2.73 -27.80 -30.19
CA SER A 96 3.33 -28.91 -29.45
C SER A 96 4.18 -28.26 -28.37
N ALA A 97 3.81 -28.43 -27.11
CA ALA A 97 4.54 -27.87 -25.98
C ALA A 97 6.02 -28.21 -26.12
N SER A 98 6.86 -27.19 -26.36
CA SER A 98 8.30 -27.40 -26.45
C SER A 98 8.77 -28.09 -25.16
N PRO A 99 9.78 -28.98 -25.21
CA PRO A 99 10.28 -29.67 -24.00
C PRO A 99 10.66 -28.70 -22.86
N ARG A 100 11.06 -27.47 -23.20
CA ARG A 100 11.30 -26.38 -22.25
C ARG A 100 10.00 -25.86 -21.64
N GLY A 101 8.96 -25.62 -22.44
CA GLY A 101 7.62 -25.24 -21.99
C GLY A 101 6.99 -26.25 -21.03
N ALA A 102 7.21 -27.55 -21.25
CA ALA A 102 6.75 -28.57 -20.30
C ALA A 102 7.52 -28.51 -18.96
N ARG A 103 8.81 -28.17 -19.00
CA ARG A 103 9.66 -28.05 -17.80
C ARG A 103 9.36 -26.78 -17.00
N THR A 104 9.12 -25.66 -17.69
CA THR A 104 8.71 -24.39 -17.05
C THR A 104 7.34 -24.52 -16.39
N ALA A 105 6.37 -25.14 -17.08
CA ALA A 105 5.06 -25.44 -16.51
C ALA A 105 5.17 -26.33 -15.24
N GLY A 106 5.94 -27.42 -15.32
CA GLY A 106 6.16 -28.31 -14.17
C GLY A 106 6.86 -27.61 -12.99
N ALA A 107 7.86 -26.76 -13.26
CA ALA A 107 8.50 -25.94 -12.23
C ALA A 107 7.52 -24.93 -11.63
N ALA A 108 6.67 -24.30 -12.43
CA ALA A 108 5.69 -23.34 -11.98
C ALA A 108 4.65 -23.98 -11.04
N GLU A 109 4.21 -25.22 -11.32
CA GLU A 109 3.33 -25.97 -10.42
C GLU A 109 3.98 -26.26 -9.07
N LEU A 110 5.25 -26.72 -9.07
CA LEU A 110 6.00 -27.00 -7.85
C LEU A 110 6.21 -25.75 -7.00
N LEU A 111 6.61 -24.64 -7.64
CA LEU A 111 6.83 -23.36 -6.97
C LEU A 111 5.52 -22.77 -6.44
N THR A 112 4.42 -22.85 -7.19
CA THR A 112 3.10 -22.39 -6.73
C THR A 112 2.64 -23.21 -5.51
N SER A 113 2.80 -24.53 -5.55
CA SER A 113 2.50 -25.42 -4.41
C SER A 113 3.36 -25.10 -3.18
N ALA A 114 4.64 -24.78 -3.38
CA ALA A 114 5.52 -24.34 -2.30
C ALA A 114 5.12 -22.98 -1.74
N ALA A 115 4.78 -22.02 -2.60
CA ALA A 115 4.37 -20.68 -2.21
C ALA A 115 3.11 -20.73 -1.33
N VAL A 116 2.11 -21.54 -1.72
CA VAL A 116 0.89 -21.76 -0.92
C VAL A 116 1.21 -22.36 0.46
N ARG A 117 2.19 -23.27 0.57
CA ARG A 117 2.62 -23.81 1.88
C ARG A 117 3.29 -22.76 2.77
N GLN A 118 3.99 -21.78 2.18
CA GLN A 118 4.68 -20.73 2.93
C GLN A 118 3.73 -19.66 3.48
N VAL A 119 2.49 -19.58 2.99
CA VAL A 119 1.49 -18.59 3.44
C VAL A 119 1.26 -18.66 4.95
N ASP A 120 1.14 -19.85 5.54
CA ASP A 120 0.96 -20.01 6.98
C ASP A 120 2.19 -19.51 7.79
N GLY A 121 3.37 -19.47 7.17
CA GLY A 121 4.60 -18.91 7.75
C GLY A 121 4.55 -17.40 7.95
N LEU A 122 3.61 -16.70 7.31
CA LEU A 122 3.45 -15.25 7.42
C LEU A 122 2.61 -14.82 8.62
N THR A 123 2.05 -15.75 9.40
CA THR A 123 1.16 -15.46 10.54
C THR A 123 1.78 -14.44 11.51
N GLY A 124 3.09 -14.50 11.74
CA GLY A 124 3.83 -13.58 12.61
C GLY A 124 4.57 -12.44 11.90
N SER A 125 4.39 -12.26 10.58
CA SER A 125 5.11 -11.21 9.84
C SER A 125 4.50 -9.83 10.11
N GLU A 126 5.35 -8.81 10.21
CA GLU A 126 4.96 -7.40 10.31
C GLU A 126 5.49 -6.59 9.11
N GLU A 127 6.00 -7.28 8.08
CA GLU A 127 6.65 -6.65 6.94
C GLU A 127 5.65 -6.35 5.81
N PRO A 128 5.57 -5.10 5.31
CA PRO A 128 4.69 -4.77 4.18
C PRO A 128 5.03 -5.51 2.88
N GLU A 129 6.27 -5.96 2.71
CA GLU A 129 6.68 -6.75 1.53
C GLU A 129 5.94 -8.10 1.47
N ASP A 130 5.71 -8.74 2.61
CA ASP A 130 4.96 -9.99 2.68
C ASP A 130 3.48 -9.81 2.33
N ALA A 131 2.89 -8.66 2.69
CA ALA A 131 1.53 -8.30 2.27
C ALA A 131 1.42 -8.13 0.74
N ARG A 132 2.44 -7.59 0.08
CA ARG A 132 2.49 -7.51 -1.40
C ARG A 132 2.59 -8.90 -2.02
N ALA A 133 3.45 -9.74 -1.46
CA ALA A 133 3.64 -11.11 -1.91
C ALA A 133 2.35 -11.95 -1.81
N LEU A 134 1.52 -11.73 -0.78
CA LEU A 134 0.20 -12.36 -0.67
C LEU A 134 -0.73 -12.03 -1.83
N LEU A 135 -0.78 -10.76 -2.25
CA LEU A 135 -1.61 -10.33 -3.37
C LEU A 135 -1.14 -10.97 -4.69
N GLU A 136 0.16 -10.93 -4.94
CA GLU A 136 0.77 -11.49 -6.16
C GLU A 136 0.49 -13.00 -6.27
N LEU A 137 0.68 -13.74 -5.16
CA LEU A 137 0.35 -15.16 -5.11
C LEU A 137 -1.13 -15.42 -5.39
N ALA A 138 -2.03 -14.60 -4.84
CA ALA A 138 -3.46 -14.76 -5.03
C ALA A 138 -3.91 -14.53 -6.48
N GLN A 139 -3.44 -13.45 -7.11
CA GLN A 139 -3.72 -13.16 -8.52
C GLN A 139 -3.21 -14.28 -9.46
N ARG A 140 -2.13 -14.96 -9.06
CA ARG A 140 -1.61 -16.12 -9.78
C ARG A 140 -2.45 -17.37 -9.54
N ALA A 141 -2.76 -17.68 -8.29
CA ALA A 141 -3.45 -18.90 -7.89
C ALA A 141 -4.94 -18.94 -8.30
N ASP A 142 -5.60 -17.78 -8.45
CA ASP A 142 -6.95 -17.68 -9.00
C ASP A 142 -7.05 -18.32 -10.40
N ARG A 143 -5.97 -18.25 -11.19
CA ARG A 143 -5.89 -18.90 -12.52
C ARG A 143 -5.82 -20.43 -12.44
N VAL A 144 -5.45 -20.98 -11.28
CA VAL A 144 -5.13 -22.41 -11.07
C VAL A 144 -6.15 -23.10 -10.14
N GLY A 145 -7.11 -22.36 -9.56
CA GLY A 145 -8.21 -22.92 -8.75
C GLY A 145 -7.82 -23.25 -7.30
N GLY A 146 -7.30 -22.25 -6.57
CA GLY A 146 -6.63 -22.45 -5.28
C GLY A 146 -7.50 -22.54 -4.02
N ILE A 147 -8.29 -23.60 -3.83
CA ILE A 147 -9.06 -23.83 -2.57
C ILE A 147 -8.14 -23.78 -1.32
N ARG A 148 -6.92 -24.31 -1.44
CA ARG A 148 -5.92 -24.28 -0.35
C ARG A 148 -5.44 -22.88 -0.01
N LEU A 149 -5.31 -22.02 -1.02
CA LEU A 149 -4.93 -20.63 -0.79
C LEU A 149 -6.08 -19.87 -0.11
N THR A 150 -7.32 -20.10 -0.53
CA THR A 150 -8.50 -19.50 0.12
C THR A 150 -8.56 -19.83 1.61
N ASP A 151 -8.30 -21.09 1.98
CA ASP A 151 -8.27 -21.56 3.36
C ASP A 151 -7.09 -20.98 4.17
N ALA A 152 -5.90 -20.92 3.57
CA ALA A 152 -4.74 -20.27 4.18
C ALA A 152 -4.95 -18.76 4.41
N LEU A 153 -5.55 -18.06 3.44
CA LEU A 153 -5.93 -16.64 3.59
C LEU A 153 -7.00 -16.44 4.66
N ALA A 154 -7.92 -17.38 4.84
CA ALA A 154 -8.91 -17.32 5.91
C ALA A 154 -8.28 -17.46 7.30
N ARG A 155 -7.30 -18.36 7.46
CA ARG A 155 -6.49 -18.46 8.69
C ARG A 155 -5.67 -17.20 8.95
N LEU A 156 -4.94 -16.69 7.96
CA LEU A 156 -4.18 -15.45 8.11
C LEU A 156 -5.08 -14.27 8.51
N ALA A 157 -6.29 -14.16 7.94
CA ALA A 157 -7.24 -13.12 8.29
C ALA A 157 -7.77 -13.23 9.73
N ALA A 158 -7.67 -14.41 10.36
CA ALA A 158 -8.11 -14.66 11.74
C ALA A 158 -6.96 -14.54 12.75
N ASP A 159 -5.81 -15.13 12.43
CA ASP A 159 -4.72 -15.39 13.39
C ASP A 159 -3.45 -14.56 13.09
N GLY A 160 -3.38 -13.89 11.94
CA GLY A 160 -2.23 -13.09 11.54
C GLY A 160 -2.03 -11.85 12.40
N THR A 161 -0.83 -11.26 12.33
CA THR A 161 -0.56 -9.90 12.86
C THR A 161 -1.57 -8.90 12.30
N PRO A 162 -1.80 -7.74 12.96
CA PRO A 162 -2.75 -6.75 12.47
C PRO A 162 -2.54 -6.36 11.00
N LEU A 163 -1.29 -6.28 10.55
CA LEU A 163 -0.95 -6.00 9.15
C LEU A 163 -1.33 -7.15 8.22
N ILE A 164 -0.86 -8.37 8.51
CA ILE A 164 -1.07 -9.54 7.63
C ILE A 164 -2.54 -9.96 7.61
N ALA A 165 -3.23 -9.91 8.76
CA ALA A 165 -4.66 -10.23 8.82
C ALA A 165 -5.51 -9.26 7.98
N ALA A 166 -5.18 -7.97 8.00
CA ALA A 166 -5.87 -6.98 7.18
C ALA A 166 -5.54 -7.13 5.69
N ALA A 167 -4.27 -7.40 5.34
CA ALA A 167 -3.86 -7.70 3.98
C ALA A 167 -4.58 -8.94 3.43
N ALA A 168 -4.62 -10.04 4.18
CA ALA A 168 -5.33 -11.27 3.81
C ALA A 168 -6.83 -11.03 3.62
N GLY A 169 -7.46 -10.26 4.52
CA GLY A 169 -8.86 -9.85 4.35
C GLY A 169 -9.10 -9.04 3.07
N ALA A 170 -8.21 -8.10 2.75
CA ALA A 170 -8.27 -7.35 1.49
C ALA A 170 -8.13 -8.27 0.27
N VAL A 171 -7.12 -9.15 0.25
CA VAL A 171 -6.93 -10.14 -0.84
C VAL A 171 -8.17 -11.00 -1.05
N ARG A 172 -8.84 -11.44 0.03
CA ARG A 172 -10.08 -12.22 -0.06
C ARG A 172 -11.23 -11.44 -0.69
N VAL A 173 -11.32 -10.14 -0.47
CA VAL A 173 -12.29 -9.28 -1.18
C VAL A 173 -11.93 -9.17 -2.67
N LEU A 174 -10.65 -8.95 -2.98
CA LEU A 174 -10.19 -8.78 -4.37
C LEU A 174 -10.37 -10.04 -5.23
N THR A 175 -10.23 -11.20 -4.61
CA THR A 175 -10.41 -12.51 -5.25
C THR A 175 -11.87 -13.00 -5.19
N GLY A 176 -12.81 -12.18 -4.69
CA GLY A 176 -14.24 -12.50 -4.67
C GLY A 176 -14.67 -13.51 -3.59
N HIS A 177 -13.79 -13.85 -2.65
CA HIS A 177 -14.06 -14.79 -1.55
C HIS A 177 -14.70 -14.13 -0.32
N GLN A 178 -14.80 -12.79 -0.29
CA GLN A 178 -15.46 -12.03 0.77
C GLN A 178 -16.17 -10.80 0.18
N GLU A 179 -17.34 -10.45 0.72
CA GLU A 179 -18.07 -9.25 0.32
C GLU A 179 -17.36 -7.97 0.75
N ALA A 180 -17.23 -7.03 -0.19
CA ALA A 180 -16.57 -5.73 0.01
C ALA A 180 -17.21 -4.90 1.13
N GLU A 181 -18.55 -4.87 1.21
CA GLU A 181 -19.28 -4.11 2.23
C GLU A 181 -18.99 -4.62 3.66
N SER A 182 -19.02 -5.94 3.85
CA SER A 182 -18.73 -6.58 5.13
C SER A 182 -17.30 -6.29 5.61
N PHE A 183 -16.35 -6.27 4.67
CA PHE A 183 -14.96 -5.95 4.95
C PHE A 183 -14.82 -4.46 5.27
N GLY A 184 -15.45 -3.58 4.50
CA GLY A 184 -15.47 -2.14 4.75
C GLY A 184 -16.02 -1.78 6.13
N ALA A 185 -17.12 -2.40 6.56
CA ALA A 185 -17.67 -2.21 7.90
C ALA A 185 -16.69 -2.63 9.00
N ARG A 186 -15.94 -3.73 8.78
CA ARG A 186 -14.86 -4.17 9.68
C ARG A 186 -13.72 -3.15 9.73
N VAL A 187 -13.30 -2.63 8.57
CA VAL A 187 -12.26 -1.59 8.50
C VAL A 187 -12.68 -0.33 9.27
N ALA A 188 -13.94 0.11 9.12
CA ALA A 188 -14.49 1.23 9.88
C ALA A 188 -14.50 0.96 11.39
N SER A 189 -14.82 -0.26 11.82
CA SER A 189 -14.81 -0.63 13.24
C SER A 189 -13.42 -0.55 13.89
N TRP A 190 -12.34 -0.73 13.12
CA TRP A 190 -10.99 -0.56 13.64
C TRP A 190 -10.69 0.89 13.97
N VAL A 191 -11.25 1.84 13.20
CA VAL A 191 -11.15 3.26 13.50
C VAL A 191 -11.88 3.56 14.82
N ASP A 192 -13.07 3.00 15.01
CA ASP A 192 -13.82 3.19 16.25
C ASP A 192 -13.08 2.66 17.48
N GLY A 193 -12.53 1.45 17.36
CA GLY A 193 -11.78 0.80 18.43
C GLY A 193 -10.42 1.41 18.77
N ALA A 194 -9.89 2.35 17.97
CA ALA A 194 -8.58 2.98 18.16
C ALA A 194 -8.58 4.08 19.24
N VAL A 195 -8.93 3.71 20.47
CA VAL A 195 -9.07 4.62 21.63
C VAL A 195 -7.80 4.77 22.45
N ASP A 196 -6.92 3.79 22.41
CA ASP A 196 -5.65 3.72 23.16
C ASP A 196 -4.45 3.52 22.21
N PHE A 197 -3.24 3.55 22.77
CA PHE A 197 -2.01 3.39 21.99
C PHE A 197 -1.98 2.08 21.21
N THR A 198 -2.21 0.94 21.89
CA THR A 198 -2.11 -0.40 21.28
C THR A 198 -3.09 -0.55 20.12
N SER A 199 -4.32 -0.08 20.31
CA SER A 199 -5.35 -0.10 19.27
C SER A 199 -5.06 0.88 18.12
N ARG A 200 -4.43 2.03 18.37
CA ARG A 200 -3.92 2.95 17.33
C ARG A 200 -2.76 2.35 16.54
N THR A 201 -1.78 1.73 17.19
CA THR A 201 -0.69 1.01 16.50
C THR A 201 -1.24 -0.11 15.63
N ALA A 202 -2.19 -0.88 16.16
CA ALA A 202 -2.88 -1.92 15.39
C ALA A 202 -3.71 -1.35 14.23
N LEU A 203 -4.33 -0.17 14.39
CA LEU A 203 -5.02 0.53 13.30
C LEU A 203 -4.06 0.90 12.17
N THR A 204 -2.91 1.50 12.50
CA THR A 204 -1.87 1.83 11.51
C THR A 204 -1.43 0.59 10.75
N ALA A 205 -1.05 -0.48 11.45
CA ALA A 205 -0.63 -1.74 10.84
C ALA A 205 -1.71 -2.34 9.93
N ARG A 206 -2.97 -2.36 10.37
CA ARG A 206 -4.11 -2.85 9.55
C ARG A 206 -4.30 -2.03 8.29
N LEU A 207 -4.32 -0.70 8.41
CA LEU A 207 -4.48 0.19 7.25
C LEU A 207 -3.29 0.05 6.28
N THR A 208 -2.07 -0.06 6.80
CA THR A 208 -0.89 -0.38 6.00
C THR A 208 -1.07 -1.68 5.22
N GLY A 209 -1.56 -2.75 5.87
CA GLY A 209 -1.84 -4.03 5.22
C GLY A 209 -2.90 -3.93 4.12
N VAL A 210 -4.04 -3.28 4.42
CA VAL A 210 -5.12 -3.07 3.42
C VAL A 210 -4.61 -2.26 2.24
N LEU A 211 -3.95 -1.12 2.48
CA LEU A 211 -3.55 -0.19 1.42
C LEU A 211 -2.37 -0.71 0.59
N THR A 212 -1.53 -1.56 1.17
CA THR A 212 -0.48 -2.26 0.43
C THR A 212 -1.07 -3.20 -0.63
N VAL A 213 -2.18 -3.85 -0.32
CA VAL A 213 -2.89 -4.78 -1.22
C VAL A 213 -3.86 -4.06 -2.15
N ALA A 214 -4.70 -3.20 -1.60
CA ALA A 214 -5.81 -2.56 -2.31
C ALA A 214 -5.43 -1.23 -2.97
N GLY A 215 -4.23 -0.68 -2.71
CA GLY A 215 -3.76 0.61 -3.23
C GLY A 215 -3.96 0.81 -4.74
N PRO A 216 -3.61 -0.17 -5.60
CA PRO A 216 -3.85 -0.09 -7.05
C PRO A 216 -5.32 -0.12 -7.47
N LEU A 217 -6.23 -0.54 -6.60
CA LEU A 217 -7.67 -0.72 -6.91
C LEU A 217 -8.54 0.42 -6.36
N LEU A 218 -8.01 1.21 -5.43
CA LEU A 218 -8.65 2.46 -4.99
C LEU A 218 -8.88 3.45 -6.14
N THR A 219 -8.15 3.31 -7.24
CA THR A 219 -8.34 4.12 -8.45
C THR A 219 -9.47 3.64 -9.36
N VAL A 220 -9.96 2.40 -9.20
CA VAL A 220 -10.94 1.78 -10.12
C VAL A 220 -12.33 1.63 -9.47
N GLY A 221 -12.42 1.60 -8.13
CA GLY A 221 -13.70 1.62 -7.45
C GLY A 221 -13.56 1.52 -5.94
N ILE A 222 -13.86 2.61 -5.23
CA ILE A 222 -13.65 2.73 -3.77
C ILE A 222 -14.72 1.97 -2.95
N GLY A 223 -15.69 1.30 -3.57
CA GLY A 223 -16.84 0.70 -2.87
C GLY A 223 -16.52 -0.10 -1.60
N ALA A 224 -15.38 -0.81 -1.56
CA ALA A 224 -14.92 -1.56 -0.39
C ALA A 224 -14.49 -0.68 0.81
N LEU A 225 -14.04 0.56 0.59
CA LEU A 225 -13.64 1.50 1.63
C LEU A 225 -14.69 2.59 1.89
N ASP A 226 -15.87 2.56 1.26
CA ASP A 226 -16.95 3.53 1.50
C ASP A 226 -17.31 3.65 2.99
N PRO A 227 -17.45 2.54 3.75
CA PRO A 227 -17.72 2.65 5.19
C PRO A 227 -16.60 3.36 5.96
N LEU A 228 -15.34 3.16 5.57
CA LEU A 228 -14.20 3.88 6.16
C LEU A 228 -14.27 5.37 5.84
N LEU A 229 -14.55 5.71 4.57
CA LEU A 229 -14.68 7.11 4.13
C LEU A 229 -15.74 7.86 4.93
N HIS A 230 -16.94 7.27 5.03
CA HIS A 230 -18.03 7.83 5.79
C HIS A 230 -17.69 7.94 7.28
N ARG A 231 -17.01 6.93 7.84
CA ARG A 231 -16.72 6.91 9.27
C ARG A 231 -15.77 8.02 9.71
N VAL A 232 -14.71 8.30 8.94
CA VAL A 232 -13.77 9.40 9.24
C VAL A 232 -14.47 10.77 9.26
N VAL A 233 -15.47 10.95 8.39
CA VAL A 233 -16.28 12.18 8.33
C VAL A 233 -17.23 12.29 9.52
N GLU A 234 -17.75 11.17 10.02
CA GLU A 234 -18.72 11.15 11.13
C GLU A 234 -18.11 11.28 12.54
N LEU A 235 -16.81 11.03 12.70
CA LEU A 235 -16.13 11.22 13.98
C LEU A 235 -16.32 12.64 14.52
N ASP A 236 -16.33 12.84 15.84
CA ASP A 236 -16.16 14.18 16.40
C ASP A 236 -14.69 14.65 16.25
N ASP A 237 -14.46 15.96 16.34
CA ASP A 237 -13.13 16.53 16.11
C ASP A 237 -12.08 16.00 17.10
N THR A 238 -12.45 15.76 18.36
CA THR A 238 -11.51 15.28 19.38
C THR A 238 -11.10 13.84 19.11
N ALA A 239 -12.09 12.98 18.83
CA ALA A 239 -11.89 11.59 18.46
C ALA A 239 -11.12 11.43 17.15
N PHE A 240 -11.38 12.31 16.17
CA PHE A 240 -10.64 12.38 14.92
C PHE A 240 -9.17 12.76 15.15
N LEU A 241 -8.90 13.85 15.87
CA LEU A 241 -7.53 14.31 16.13
C LEU A 241 -6.72 13.26 16.91
N ALA A 242 -7.33 12.57 17.87
CA ALA A 242 -6.66 11.48 18.60
C ALA A 242 -6.26 10.30 17.69
N ARG A 243 -6.98 10.07 16.60
CA ARG A 243 -6.74 8.98 15.63
C ARG A 243 -5.94 9.41 14.41
N LEU A 244 -5.79 10.73 14.21
CA LEU A 244 -5.20 11.31 13.01
C LEU A 244 -3.77 10.79 12.74
N PRO A 245 -2.84 10.70 13.71
CA PRO A 245 -1.53 10.12 13.45
C PRO A 245 -1.61 8.67 12.97
N ALA A 246 -2.47 7.86 13.60
CA ALA A 246 -2.62 6.45 13.24
C ALA A 246 -3.22 6.26 11.84
N LEU A 247 -4.24 7.06 11.51
CA LEU A 247 -4.84 7.11 10.16
C LEU A 247 -3.78 7.50 9.14
N ARG A 248 -3.08 8.62 9.37
CA ARG A 248 -2.06 9.14 8.47
C ARG A 248 -0.91 8.17 8.26
N GLY A 249 -0.44 7.51 9.31
CA GLY A 249 0.58 6.46 9.22
C GLY A 249 0.13 5.26 8.38
N GLY A 250 -1.15 4.89 8.45
CA GLY A 250 -1.71 3.84 7.59
C GLY A 250 -1.64 4.20 6.10
N PHE A 251 -2.03 5.44 5.75
CA PHE A 251 -2.00 5.96 4.38
C PHE A 251 -0.59 6.32 3.88
N ASP A 252 0.42 6.26 4.73
CA ASP A 252 1.78 6.64 4.36
C ASP A 252 2.39 5.71 3.28
N THR A 253 1.89 4.48 3.18
CA THR A 253 2.34 3.51 2.16
C THR A 253 1.97 3.90 0.72
N LEU A 254 0.99 4.79 0.55
CA LEU A 254 0.58 5.29 -0.76
C LEU A 254 1.56 6.34 -1.26
N SER A 255 1.86 6.31 -2.57
CA SER A 255 2.63 7.37 -3.22
C SER A 255 1.87 8.71 -3.18
N PRO A 256 2.56 9.86 -3.24
CA PRO A 256 1.92 11.17 -3.31
C PRO A 256 0.83 11.27 -4.39
N ALA A 257 1.11 10.78 -5.59
CA ALA A 257 0.13 10.76 -6.69
C ALA A 257 -1.07 9.84 -6.42
N ALA A 258 -0.90 8.75 -5.67
CA ALA A 258 -2.03 7.91 -5.24
C ALA A 258 -2.87 8.61 -4.16
N ARG A 259 -2.24 9.33 -3.23
CA ARG A 259 -2.94 10.13 -2.22
C ARG A 259 -3.73 11.29 -2.85
N ASP A 260 -3.17 11.97 -3.85
CA ASP A 260 -3.89 13.02 -4.60
C ASP A 260 -5.12 12.48 -5.32
N ARG A 261 -4.96 11.38 -6.07
CA ARG A 261 -6.09 10.72 -6.77
C ARG A 261 -7.18 10.27 -5.80
N LEU A 262 -6.79 9.71 -4.65
CA LEU A 262 -7.75 9.32 -3.62
C LEU A 262 -8.48 10.53 -3.02
N LEU A 263 -7.74 11.60 -2.71
CA LEU A 263 -8.33 12.85 -2.23
C LEU A 263 -9.33 13.38 -3.27
N ASP A 264 -9.01 13.25 -4.56
CA ASP A 264 -9.90 13.72 -5.62
C ASP A 264 -11.23 12.99 -5.66
N THR A 265 -11.21 11.67 -5.54
CA THR A 265 -12.42 10.86 -5.50
C THR A 265 -13.23 11.13 -4.21
N VAL A 266 -12.57 11.40 -3.09
CA VAL A 266 -13.26 11.73 -1.83
C VAL A 266 -13.94 13.10 -1.93
N GLU A 267 -13.26 14.13 -2.44
CA GLU A 267 -13.84 15.47 -2.60
C GLU A 267 -15.00 15.48 -3.60
N GLU A 268 -14.92 14.66 -4.66
CA GLU A 268 -16.03 14.47 -5.60
C GLU A 268 -17.28 13.91 -4.90
N ARG A 269 -17.10 12.88 -4.08
CA ARG A 269 -18.20 12.22 -3.35
C ARG A 269 -18.80 13.07 -2.24
N LEU A 270 -17.99 13.91 -1.61
CA LEU A 270 -18.47 14.90 -0.63
C LEU A 270 -19.24 16.05 -1.29
N GLY A 271 -19.25 16.13 -2.63
CA GLY A 271 -19.85 17.23 -3.37
C GLY A 271 -19.06 18.54 -3.26
N GLU A 272 -17.86 18.51 -2.65
CA GLU A 272 -16.95 19.65 -2.58
C GLU A 272 -16.30 19.92 -3.94
N ARG A 273 -16.20 18.88 -4.77
CA ARG A 273 -15.89 19.01 -6.18
C ARG A 273 -17.02 18.40 -6.99
N VAL A 274 -17.82 19.22 -7.64
CA VAL A 274 -18.48 18.75 -8.86
C VAL A 274 -17.33 18.53 -9.82
N GLY A 275 -17.12 17.30 -10.28
CA GLY A 275 -16.24 17.07 -11.41
C GLY A 275 -16.68 18.03 -12.51
N THR A 276 -15.98 19.14 -12.65
CA THR A 276 -15.76 19.68 -13.97
C THR A 276 -15.00 18.53 -14.60
N LEU A 277 -15.73 17.65 -15.29
CA LEU A 277 -15.24 17.18 -16.58
C LEU A 277 -14.57 18.43 -17.13
N ASP A 278 -13.23 18.45 -17.17
CA ASP A 278 -12.52 19.39 -18.02
C ASP A 278 -13.39 19.44 -19.24
N ALA A 279 -13.95 20.61 -19.55
CA ALA A 279 -14.93 20.72 -20.61
C ALA A 279 -14.17 20.36 -21.88
N ASP A 280 -14.09 19.05 -22.15
CA ASP A 280 -13.46 18.46 -23.29
C ASP A 280 -14.14 19.20 -24.41
N ASP A 281 -13.34 19.91 -25.22
CA ASP A 281 -13.84 20.63 -26.38
C ASP A 281 -14.89 19.73 -27.04
N PRO A 282 -16.17 20.14 -27.14
CA PRO A 282 -17.22 19.26 -27.65
C PRO A 282 -16.88 18.65 -29.00
N ALA A 283 -16.02 19.32 -29.78
CA ALA A 283 -15.47 18.79 -31.02
C ALA A 283 -14.49 17.62 -30.79
N GLU A 284 -13.64 17.66 -29.77
CA GLU A 284 -12.73 16.57 -29.40
C GLU A 284 -13.50 15.37 -28.83
N LEU A 285 -14.52 15.61 -28.00
CA LEU A 285 -15.39 14.55 -27.50
C LEU A 285 -16.14 13.87 -28.65
N ALA A 286 -16.68 14.65 -29.61
CA ALA A 286 -17.30 14.12 -30.82
C ALA A 286 -16.31 13.31 -31.68
N ARG A 287 -15.06 13.77 -31.83
CA ARG A 287 -14.00 13.03 -32.56
C ARG A 287 -13.70 11.68 -31.89
N ARG A 288 -13.51 11.66 -30.58
CA ARG A 288 -13.25 10.43 -29.81
C ARG A 288 -14.43 9.46 -29.89
N THR A 289 -15.65 9.98 -29.76
CA THR A 289 -16.88 9.17 -29.87
C THR A 289 -17.03 8.56 -31.26
N ALA A 290 -16.74 9.33 -32.32
CA ALA A 290 -16.74 8.82 -33.69
C ALA A 290 -15.67 7.74 -33.91
N ALA A 291 -14.48 7.92 -33.33
CA ALA A 291 -13.41 6.91 -33.37
C ALA A 291 -13.80 5.63 -32.62
N ASP A 292 -14.42 5.74 -31.45
CA ASP A 292 -14.89 4.60 -30.64
C ASP A 292 -16.01 3.83 -31.34
N LEU A 293 -16.94 4.53 -32.01
CA LEU A 293 -17.99 3.91 -32.82
C LEU A 293 -17.40 3.18 -34.04
N ALA A 294 -16.44 3.80 -34.75
CA ALA A 294 -15.75 3.16 -35.86
C ALA A 294 -14.96 1.92 -35.41
N ALA A 295 -14.26 2.00 -34.28
CA ALA A 295 -13.55 0.86 -33.69
C ALA A 295 -14.52 -0.26 -33.31
N ARG A 296 -15.70 0.09 -32.75
CA ARG A 296 -16.76 -0.85 -32.41
C ARG A 296 -17.29 -1.58 -33.64
N GLU A 297 -17.56 -0.88 -34.73
CA GLU A 297 -18.00 -1.46 -36.00
C GLU A 297 -16.95 -2.42 -36.56
N LEU A 298 -15.67 -2.06 -36.46
CA LEU A 298 -14.55 -2.90 -36.89
C LEU A 298 -14.44 -4.17 -36.06
N LEU A 299 -14.51 -4.06 -34.73
CA LEU A 299 -14.51 -5.21 -33.81
C LEU A 299 -15.70 -6.14 -34.07
N ALA A 300 -16.89 -5.57 -34.29
CA ALA A 300 -18.09 -6.34 -34.65
C ALA A 300 -17.93 -7.05 -36.01
N GLY A 301 -17.36 -6.38 -37.01
CA GLY A 301 -17.06 -6.96 -38.33
C GLY A 301 -16.02 -8.08 -38.28
N LEU A 302 -15.11 -8.05 -37.30
CA LEU A 302 -14.13 -9.11 -37.02
C LEU A 302 -14.69 -10.25 -36.15
N GLY A 303 -15.97 -10.18 -35.77
CA GLY A 303 -16.60 -11.19 -34.90
C GLY A 303 -16.08 -11.20 -33.46
N LEU A 304 -15.39 -10.11 -33.04
CA LEU A 304 -14.90 -9.97 -31.68
C LEU A 304 -16.04 -9.52 -30.75
N PRO A 305 -16.08 -10.02 -29.50
CA PRO A 305 -17.15 -9.67 -28.57
C PRO A 305 -17.07 -8.18 -28.22
N VAL A 306 -18.11 -7.45 -28.64
CA VAL A 306 -18.33 -6.07 -28.23
C VAL A 306 -19.44 -6.07 -27.17
N PRO A 307 -19.22 -5.52 -25.98
CA PRO A 307 -20.29 -5.39 -24.99
C PRO A 307 -21.41 -4.51 -25.56
N PRO A 308 -22.69 -4.93 -25.44
CA PRO A 308 -23.81 -4.11 -25.88
C PRO A 308 -23.78 -2.77 -25.13
N PRO A 309 -24.29 -1.68 -25.72
CA PRO A 309 -24.47 -0.45 -24.97
C PRO A 309 -25.26 -0.78 -23.72
N ALA A 310 -24.73 -0.45 -22.55
CA ALA A 310 -25.48 -0.57 -21.31
C ALA A 310 -26.77 0.22 -21.52
N SER A 311 -27.88 -0.50 -21.69
CA SER A 311 -29.20 0.10 -21.61
C SER A 311 -29.21 0.76 -20.24
N HIS A 312 -29.13 2.09 -20.22
CA HIS A 312 -29.44 2.85 -19.04
C HIS A 312 -30.93 2.58 -18.84
N ASP A 313 -31.22 1.51 -18.11
CA ASP A 313 -32.53 1.27 -17.58
C ASP A 313 -32.86 2.54 -16.80
N ASP A 314 -33.98 3.15 -17.13
CA ASP A 314 -34.43 4.50 -16.76
C ASP A 314 -34.79 4.59 -15.26
N ARG A 315 -34.10 3.83 -14.42
CA ARG A 315 -34.10 3.90 -12.97
C ARG A 315 -33.02 4.86 -12.53
N LEU A 316 -33.25 6.14 -12.82
CA LEU A 316 -32.95 7.16 -11.83
C LEU A 316 -33.49 6.65 -10.47
N PRO A 317 -32.67 6.56 -9.41
CA PRO A 317 -33.23 6.38 -8.08
C PRO A 317 -34.23 7.52 -7.85
N PRO A 318 -35.40 7.28 -7.23
CA PRO A 318 -36.32 8.35 -6.96
C PRO A 318 -35.57 9.41 -6.16
N THR A 319 -35.50 10.62 -6.71
CA THR A 319 -35.10 11.81 -5.97
C THR A 319 -35.93 11.80 -4.70
N SER A 320 -35.26 11.56 -3.57
CA SER A 320 -35.86 11.74 -2.27
C SER A 320 -36.33 13.18 -2.23
N GLY A 321 -37.64 13.37 -2.37
CA GLY A 321 -38.26 14.67 -2.41
C GLY A 321 -37.94 15.37 -1.10
N HIS A 322 -36.98 16.29 -1.15
CA HIS A 322 -36.93 17.38 -0.19
C HIS A 322 -38.28 18.08 -0.29
N PRO A 323 -39.11 18.10 0.76
CA PRO A 323 -40.31 18.91 0.73
C PRO A 323 -39.89 20.36 0.56
N ALA A 324 -40.37 20.96 -0.53
CA ALA A 324 -40.21 22.37 -0.82
C ALA A 324 -40.63 23.19 0.40
N ALA A 325 -39.76 24.14 0.77
CA ALA A 325 -39.98 25.09 1.84
C ALA A 325 -41.30 25.86 1.64
N ALA A 326 -42.33 25.47 2.39
CA ALA A 326 -43.47 26.33 2.67
C ALA A 326 -43.11 27.21 3.87
N ARG A 327 -43.02 28.53 3.63
CA ARG A 327 -43.01 29.54 4.71
C ARG A 327 -44.24 29.36 5.60
N PRO A 328 -44.08 29.31 6.94
CA PRO A 328 -45.13 29.71 7.84
C PRO A 328 -44.76 31.06 8.46
N THR A 329 -45.57 32.07 8.15
CA THR A 329 -45.79 33.22 9.02
C THR A 329 -46.47 32.73 10.30
N GLY A 330 -45.85 32.91 11.47
CA GLY A 330 -46.50 32.58 12.74
C GLY A 330 -45.60 32.68 13.97
N THR A 331 -45.84 33.70 14.77
CA THR A 331 -45.24 34.08 16.05
C THR A 331 -45.43 33.07 17.21
N SER A 332 -44.44 33.02 18.13
CA SER A 332 -44.45 32.53 19.53
C SER A 332 -44.41 31.00 19.80
N ALA A 333 -43.76 30.43 20.83
CA ALA A 333 -42.78 30.87 21.84
C ALA A 333 -42.29 29.60 22.64
N SER A 334 -41.00 29.57 23.03
CA SER A 334 -40.33 28.82 24.14
C SER A 334 -40.60 27.33 24.45
N ALA A 335 -39.55 26.49 24.38
CA ALA A 335 -38.76 26.00 25.54
C ALA A 335 -37.59 25.09 25.10
N PRO A 336 -36.43 25.07 25.79
CA PRO A 336 -35.20 24.41 25.29
C PRO A 336 -35.05 22.98 25.80
N VAL A 337 -34.66 22.06 24.91
CA VAL A 337 -33.95 20.83 25.28
C VAL A 337 -32.60 20.92 24.59
N THR A 338 -31.59 21.30 25.36
CA THR A 338 -30.21 21.42 24.90
C THR A 338 -29.51 20.08 25.10
N GLU A 339 -29.60 19.19 24.11
CA GLU A 339 -28.51 18.24 23.87
C GLU A 339 -27.54 18.94 22.91
N ALA A 340 -26.43 19.42 23.48
CA ALA A 340 -25.37 20.05 22.71
C ALA A 340 -24.66 18.98 21.87
N THR A 341 -25.02 18.88 20.59
CA THR A 341 -24.19 18.21 19.59
C THR A 341 -22.81 18.87 19.62
N PRO A 342 -21.70 18.15 19.86
CA PRO A 342 -20.37 18.77 19.85
C PRO A 342 -20.13 19.40 18.48
N ALA A 343 -19.70 20.66 18.49
CA ALA A 343 -19.50 21.45 17.28
C ALA A 343 -18.36 20.86 16.44
N ARG A 344 -18.68 20.24 15.30
CA ARG A 344 -17.72 19.88 14.26
C ARG A 344 -17.18 21.18 13.64
N THR A 345 -15.94 21.52 13.92
CA THR A 345 -15.25 22.71 13.39
C THR A 345 -14.46 22.43 12.11
N LEU A 346 -14.04 21.17 11.90
CA LEU A 346 -13.37 20.74 10.67
C LEU A 346 -14.37 20.28 9.61
N ALA A 347 -14.27 20.84 8.41
CA ALA A 347 -15.07 20.38 7.28
C ALA A 347 -14.68 18.94 6.87
N PRO A 348 -15.61 18.14 6.31
CA PRO A 348 -15.33 16.79 5.84
C PRO A 348 -14.11 16.68 4.91
N GLY A 349 -13.95 17.58 3.93
CA GLY A 349 -12.79 17.60 3.05
C GLY A 349 -11.47 17.92 3.76
N ASP A 350 -11.49 18.82 4.75
CA ASP A 350 -10.30 19.18 5.53
C ASP A 350 -9.75 18.00 6.32
N ARG A 351 -10.63 17.13 6.83
CA ARG A 351 -10.22 15.90 7.52
C ARG A 351 -9.45 14.97 6.59
N TRP A 352 -9.91 14.82 5.35
CA TRP A 352 -9.23 13.98 4.36
C TRP A 352 -7.94 14.61 3.83
N ARG A 353 -7.88 15.94 3.70
CA ARG A 353 -6.63 16.68 3.46
C ARG A 353 -5.60 16.42 4.57
N LEU A 354 -6.02 16.43 5.84
CA LEU A 354 -5.18 16.12 6.99
C LEU A 354 -4.71 14.64 7.03
N VAL A 355 -5.62 13.69 6.80
CA VAL A 355 -5.31 12.25 6.80
C VAL A 355 -4.32 11.90 5.68
N LEU A 356 -4.52 12.45 4.48
CA LEU A 356 -3.69 12.15 3.33
C LEU A 356 -2.42 13.02 3.26
N GLY A 357 -2.36 14.09 4.05
CA GLY A 357 -1.25 15.04 4.04
C GLY A 357 -1.13 15.80 2.71
N ARG A 358 -2.25 16.13 2.08
CA ARG A 358 -2.31 16.76 0.74
C ARG A 358 -3.11 18.06 0.78
N ARG A 359 -2.76 18.99 -0.12
CA ARG A 359 -3.37 20.34 -0.25
C ARG A 359 -3.41 21.13 1.06
N PRO A 360 -2.28 21.26 1.80
CA PRO A 360 -2.24 22.02 3.04
C PRO A 360 -2.55 23.51 2.84
N ASP A 361 -2.37 24.03 1.62
CA ASP A 361 -2.72 25.38 1.20
C ASP A 361 -4.23 25.68 1.21
N GLN A 362 -5.06 24.63 1.17
CA GLN A 362 -6.53 24.74 1.21
C GLN A 362 -7.09 24.55 2.62
N LEU A 363 -6.24 24.24 3.61
CA LEU A 363 -6.67 24.06 4.99
C LEU A 363 -6.86 25.42 5.69
N PRO A 364 -7.84 25.51 6.61
CA PRO A 364 -7.92 26.66 7.51
C PRO A 364 -6.66 26.76 8.38
N SER A 365 -6.30 27.96 8.82
CA SER A 365 -5.02 28.25 9.50
C SER A 365 -4.75 27.36 10.73
N GLY A 366 -5.78 26.97 11.48
CA GLY A 366 -5.66 26.04 12.60
C GLY A 366 -5.31 24.60 12.16
N ALA A 367 -5.89 24.13 11.04
CA ALA A 367 -5.62 22.81 10.48
C ALA A 367 -4.29 22.75 9.70
N ALA A 368 -3.87 23.86 9.08
CA ALA A 368 -2.57 23.94 8.43
C ALA A 368 -1.42 23.65 9.42
N ARG A 369 -1.54 24.14 10.66
CA ARG A 369 -0.57 23.87 11.74
C ARG A 369 -0.49 22.38 12.11
N LEU A 370 -1.66 21.71 12.20
CA LEU A 370 -1.74 20.26 12.41
C LEU A 370 -1.07 19.48 11.27
N ALA A 371 -1.32 19.89 10.02
CA ALA A 371 -0.72 19.27 8.85
C ALA A 371 0.81 19.35 8.91
N THR A 372 1.37 20.54 9.16
CA THR A 372 2.83 20.73 9.19
C THR A 372 3.48 19.95 10.33
N ALA A 373 2.87 19.90 11.51
CA ALA A 373 3.39 19.11 12.63
C ALA A 373 3.46 17.60 12.30
N LEU A 374 2.55 17.08 11.48
CA LEU A 374 2.53 15.67 11.05
C LEU A 374 3.38 15.41 9.79
N ASP A 375 3.53 16.40 8.90
CA ASP A 375 4.43 16.35 7.74
C ASP A 375 5.88 16.09 8.18
N GLU A 376 6.27 16.53 9.36
CA GLU A 376 7.58 16.26 9.95
C GLU A 376 7.87 14.77 10.22
N LEU A 377 6.82 13.96 10.47
CA LEU A 377 6.97 12.52 10.72
C LEU A 377 6.74 11.71 9.44
N TYR A 378 5.67 12.01 8.72
CA TYR A 378 5.23 11.21 7.57
C TYR A 378 5.71 11.79 6.22
N GLY A 379 6.34 12.97 6.22
CA GLY A 379 6.69 13.70 5.00
C GLY A 379 5.47 14.11 4.17
N SER A 380 5.77 14.66 2.99
CA SER A 380 4.80 14.84 1.89
C SER A 380 4.67 13.60 1.00
N GLY A 381 5.30 12.47 1.42
CA GLY A 381 5.37 11.18 0.75
C GLY A 381 6.61 10.97 -0.13
N HIS A 382 6.89 9.71 -0.50
CA HIS A 382 8.03 9.30 -1.31
C HIS A 382 7.57 8.73 -2.68
N GLY A 383 8.32 8.98 -3.75
CA GLY A 383 8.01 8.44 -5.09
C GLY A 383 7.35 9.45 -6.04
N GLU A 384 6.54 8.97 -6.99
CA GLU A 384 5.92 9.81 -8.02
C GLU A 384 4.99 10.88 -7.39
N GLY A 385 5.14 12.13 -7.81
CA GLY A 385 4.42 13.28 -7.25
C GLY A 385 5.06 13.94 -6.02
N SER A 386 6.09 13.33 -5.40
CA SER A 386 6.83 13.94 -4.27
C SER A 386 7.55 15.24 -4.64
N ARG A 387 7.94 15.38 -5.92
CA ARG A 387 8.59 16.59 -6.47
C ARG A 387 7.58 17.68 -6.87
N GLY A 388 6.27 17.39 -6.84
CA GLY A 388 5.22 18.27 -7.34
C GLY A 388 5.01 19.56 -6.54
N GLY A 389 5.62 19.68 -5.36
CA GLY A 389 5.65 20.91 -4.57
C GLY A 389 6.70 21.93 -5.01
N LEU A 390 7.58 21.59 -5.96
CA LEU A 390 8.53 22.56 -6.52
C LEU A 390 7.86 23.28 -7.70
N PRO A 391 7.62 24.60 -7.62
CA PRO A 391 7.13 25.35 -8.76
C PRO A 391 8.22 25.33 -9.83
N GLY A 392 7.91 24.73 -10.98
CA GLY A 392 8.48 25.00 -12.30
C GLY A 392 10.01 25.08 -12.43
N GLY A 393 10.57 24.19 -13.25
CA GLY A 393 11.94 24.31 -13.76
C GLY A 393 12.22 25.71 -14.32
N GLY A 394 12.98 26.48 -13.55
CA GLY A 394 13.46 27.81 -13.88
C GLY A 394 14.68 28.09 -13.02
N SER A 395 15.86 27.94 -13.62
CA SER A 395 17.16 28.19 -13.00
C SER A 395 17.20 29.58 -12.35
N GLY A 396 17.33 29.62 -11.01
CA GLY A 396 17.52 30.86 -10.25
C GLY A 396 17.74 30.56 -8.75
N PRO A 397 18.77 31.13 -8.10
CA PRO A 397 19.05 30.86 -6.69
C PRO A 397 18.09 31.67 -5.81
N ARG A 398 16.98 31.06 -5.40
CA ARG A 398 16.11 31.61 -4.33
C ARG A 398 16.34 30.82 -3.06
N GLY A 399 17.31 31.28 -2.26
CA GLY A 399 17.51 30.84 -0.89
C GLY A 399 16.51 31.48 0.08
N GLY A 400 16.06 30.68 1.05
CA GLY A 400 15.77 31.09 2.44
C GLY A 400 14.72 32.18 2.67
N ARG A 401 13.43 31.90 2.42
CA ARG A 401 12.33 32.76 2.90
C ARG A 401 11.17 32.02 3.57
N GLU A 402 11.27 30.71 3.74
CA GLU A 402 10.42 30.01 4.69
C GLU A 402 11.07 30.17 6.08
N PRO A 403 10.30 30.44 7.14
CA PRO A 403 10.86 30.41 8.49
C PRO A 403 11.48 29.03 8.69
N SER A 404 12.71 28.99 9.20
CA SER A 404 13.31 27.74 9.69
C SER A 404 12.30 27.09 10.62
N PHE A 405 11.80 25.92 10.23
CA PHE A 405 10.79 25.19 10.99
C PHE A 405 11.33 24.88 12.42
N PRO A 406 10.46 24.81 13.44
CA PRO A 406 10.87 24.89 14.85
C PRO A 406 11.85 23.79 15.25
N GLY A 407 12.70 24.07 16.25
CA GLY A 407 13.55 23.04 16.84
C GLY A 407 12.72 21.90 17.46
N VAL A 408 13.32 20.72 17.68
CA VAL A 408 12.63 19.52 18.21
C VAL A 408 11.76 19.82 19.44
N ARG A 409 12.25 20.69 20.33
CA ARG A 409 11.53 21.11 21.54
C ARG A 409 10.27 21.91 21.23
N GLU A 410 10.35 22.84 20.29
CA GLU A 410 9.20 23.65 19.85
C GLU A 410 8.16 22.77 19.13
N TRP A 411 8.62 21.83 18.29
CA TRP A 411 7.75 20.82 17.67
C TRP A 411 7.08 19.92 18.73
N SER A 412 7.81 19.53 19.76
CA SER A 412 7.31 18.72 20.88
C SER A 412 6.24 19.46 21.70
N GLU A 413 6.46 20.75 22.01
CA GLU A 413 5.49 21.62 22.69
C GLU A 413 4.23 21.82 21.82
N GLU A 414 4.40 21.97 20.52
CA GLU A 414 3.30 22.09 19.56
C GLU A 414 2.46 20.81 19.47
N LEU A 415 3.09 19.62 19.41
CA LEU A 415 2.38 18.34 19.46
C LEU A 415 1.59 18.18 20.77
N ALA A 416 2.16 18.57 21.92
CA ALA A 416 1.45 18.56 23.20
C ALA A 416 0.22 19.48 23.18
N ALA A 417 0.35 20.67 22.60
CA ALA A 417 -0.75 21.63 22.52
C ALA A 417 -1.87 21.16 21.58
N LEU A 418 -1.52 20.48 20.49
CA LEU A 418 -2.46 20.07 19.45
C LEU A 418 -3.15 18.72 19.72
N PHE A 419 -2.44 17.75 20.30
CA PHE A 419 -2.93 16.39 20.49
C PHE A 419 -2.96 15.92 21.95
N GLY A 420 -2.39 16.69 22.87
CA GLY A 420 -2.21 16.29 24.27
C GLY A 420 -0.96 15.44 24.50
N PRO A 421 -0.58 15.20 25.76
CA PRO A 421 0.69 14.56 26.12
C PRO A 421 0.78 13.09 25.68
N GLY A 422 -0.33 12.33 25.72
CA GLY A 422 -0.33 10.93 25.30
C GLY A 422 0.04 10.74 23.83
N VAL A 423 -0.73 11.36 22.93
CA VAL A 423 -0.50 11.27 21.48
C VAL A 423 0.82 11.92 21.06
N ARG A 424 1.26 13.00 21.73
CA ARG A 424 2.59 13.58 21.54
C ARG A 424 3.68 12.52 21.69
N ASP A 425 3.69 11.80 22.80
CA ASP A 425 4.76 10.84 23.10
C ASP A 425 4.75 9.67 22.11
N GLU A 426 3.57 9.27 21.64
CA GLU A 426 3.42 8.28 20.56
C GLU A 426 4.05 8.74 19.25
N VAL A 427 3.80 9.99 18.85
CA VAL A 427 4.38 10.59 17.63
C VAL A 427 5.89 10.75 17.75
N LEU A 428 6.40 11.17 18.92
CA LEU A 428 7.85 11.27 19.16
C LEU A 428 8.53 9.90 19.16
N ALA A 429 7.91 8.88 19.75
CA ALA A 429 8.41 7.51 19.72
C ALA A 429 8.47 6.97 18.28
N ALA A 430 7.42 7.22 17.48
CA ALA A 430 7.41 6.86 16.06
C ALA A 430 8.52 7.60 15.28
N ALA A 431 8.73 8.89 15.52
CA ALA A 431 9.80 9.66 14.90
C ALA A 431 11.20 9.13 15.22
N ALA A 432 11.42 8.66 16.45
CA ALA A 432 12.68 8.05 16.83
C ALA A 432 12.95 6.76 16.04
N VAL A 433 11.93 5.93 15.86
CA VAL A 433 12.01 4.66 15.09
C VAL A 433 12.31 4.92 13.61
N THR A 434 11.72 5.97 13.03
CA THR A 434 11.96 6.37 11.63
C THR A 434 13.31 7.09 11.41
N GLY A 435 14.09 7.29 12.47
CA GLY A 435 15.48 7.76 12.38
C GLY A 435 15.74 9.17 12.92
N ARG A 436 14.72 9.86 13.43
CA ARG A 436 14.84 11.21 14.01
C ARG A 436 15.26 11.12 15.49
N GLN A 437 16.55 10.88 15.73
CA GLN A 437 17.08 10.52 17.05
C GLN A 437 17.07 11.65 18.10
N ASP A 438 17.06 12.90 17.64
CA ASP A 438 17.06 14.11 18.48
C ASP A 438 15.78 14.26 19.32
N VAL A 439 14.71 13.57 18.97
CA VAL A 439 13.43 13.53 19.73
C VAL A 439 13.51 12.68 21.00
N LEU A 440 14.48 11.76 21.09
CA LEU A 440 14.60 10.83 22.21
C LEU A 440 14.80 11.55 23.55
N THR A 441 15.37 12.76 23.55
CA THR A 441 15.57 13.56 24.75
C THR A 441 14.33 14.31 25.21
N GLU A 442 13.30 14.43 24.37
CA GLU A 442 12.03 15.10 24.68
C GLU A 442 10.94 14.12 25.17
N LEU A 443 11.18 12.80 25.05
CA LEU A 443 10.30 11.76 25.58
C LEU A 443 10.31 11.81 27.11
N ASP A 444 9.13 11.94 27.70
CA ASP A 444 8.99 11.84 29.16
C ASP A 444 9.00 10.35 29.57
N PRO A 445 9.97 9.90 30.38
CA PRO A 445 10.05 8.52 30.83
C PRO A 445 8.83 8.06 31.61
N ALA A 446 8.05 8.95 32.24
CA ALA A 446 6.87 8.60 33.03
C ALA A 446 5.59 8.41 32.18
N SER A 447 5.52 9.01 30.99
CA SER A 447 4.34 8.94 30.11
C SER A 447 4.59 8.18 28.81
N ALA A 448 5.84 8.01 28.38
CA ALA A 448 6.18 7.28 27.16
C ALA A 448 5.61 5.85 27.19
N THR A 449 4.93 5.47 26.11
CA THR A 449 4.33 4.13 26.02
C THR A 449 5.40 3.09 25.70
N PRO A 450 5.43 1.95 26.42
CA PRO A 450 6.43 0.93 26.17
C PRO A 450 6.28 0.26 24.81
N SER A 451 7.41 0.09 24.11
CA SER A 451 7.47 -0.63 22.84
C SER A 451 8.85 -1.27 22.66
N VAL A 452 8.85 -2.52 22.18
CA VAL A 452 10.07 -3.28 21.85
C VAL A 452 10.89 -2.57 20.78
N GLU A 453 10.22 -1.97 19.78
CA GLU A 453 10.88 -1.23 18.69
C GLU A 453 11.56 0.04 19.18
N LEU A 454 10.93 0.76 20.11
CA LEU A 454 11.53 1.91 20.76
C LEU A 454 12.77 1.50 21.56
N LEU A 455 12.67 0.41 22.34
CA LEU A 455 13.81 -0.13 23.11
C LEU A 455 14.95 -0.55 22.19
N ARG A 456 14.66 -1.31 21.12
CA ARG A 456 15.65 -1.74 20.11
C ARG A 456 16.34 -0.54 19.45
N THR A 457 15.57 0.49 19.12
CA THR A 457 16.06 1.73 18.53
C THR A 457 16.99 2.48 19.49
N ILE A 458 16.60 2.64 20.76
CA ILE A 458 17.44 3.28 21.78
C ILE A 458 18.74 2.47 21.99
N LEU A 459 18.66 1.14 22.08
CA LEU A 459 19.83 0.27 22.27
C LEU A 459 20.78 0.30 21.07
N ARG A 460 20.25 0.31 19.84
CA ARG A 460 21.05 0.44 18.61
C ARG A 460 21.85 1.74 18.60
N TYR A 461 21.28 2.83 19.10
CA TYR A 461 21.93 4.14 19.11
C TYR A 461 22.73 4.44 20.37
N ALA A 462 22.54 3.67 21.45
CA ALA A 462 23.28 3.85 22.69
C ALA A 462 24.80 3.74 22.51
N GLY A 463 25.27 2.93 21.54
CA GLY A 463 26.69 2.76 21.25
C GLY A 463 27.40 3.99 20.66
N GLY A 464 26.67 5.02 20.21
CA GLY A 464 27.21 6.22 19.57
C GLY A 464 26.88 7.54 20.27
N LEU A 465 26.18 7.51 21.42
CA LEU A 465 25.72 8.71 22.11
C LEU A 465 26.71 9.19 23.19
N PRO A 466 26.85 10.51 23.42
CA PRO A 466 27.59 11.05 24.55
C PRO A 466 27.01 10.56 25.89
N GLU A 467 27.86 10.32 26.90
CA GLU A 467 27.45 9.80 28.22
C GLU A 467 26.36 10.63 28.90
N ALA A 468 26.38 11.96 28.71
CA ALA A 468 25.34 12.85 29.24
C ALA A 468 23.95 12.54 28.65
N ARG A 469 23.86 12.17 27.37
CA ARG A 469 22.59 11.77 26.72
C ARG A 469 22.17 10.37 27.13
N LEU A 470 23.13 9.45 27.28
CA LEU A 470 22.85 8.10 27.80
C LEU A 470 22.30 8.14 29.23
N ALA A 471 22.84 9.01 30.09
CA ALA A 471 22.36 9.20 31.44
C ALA A 471 20.90 9.68 31.48
N ALA A 472 20.51 10.57 30.55
CA ALA A 472 19.14 11.07 30.43
C ALA A 472 18.15 9.99 29.94
N LEU A 473 18.61 9.05 29.09
CA LEU A 473 17.77 7.96 28.55
C LEU A 473 17.64 6.75 29.49
N ARG A 474 18.51 6.63 30.50
CA ARG A 474 18.55 5.48 31.42
C ARG A 474 17.23 5.22 32.17
N PRO A 475 16.49 6.23 32.68
CA PRO A 475 15.19 6.01 33.31
C PRO A 475 14.15 5.46 32.33
N LEU A 476 14.13 5.98 31.10
CA LEU A 476 13.24 5.50 30.04
C LEU A 476 13.53 4.04 29.72
N VAL A 477 14.80 3.68 29.44
CA VAL A 477 15.21 2.29 29.16
C VAL A 477 14.82 1.35 30.29
N ARG A 478 15.03 1.76 31.55
CA ARG A 478 14.66 0.95 32.71
C ARG A 478 13.17 0.65 32.74
N ARG A 479 12.32 1.67 32.57
CA ARG A 479 10.87 1.49 32.54
C ARG A 479 10.42 0.63 31.36
N LEU A 480 10.99 0.85 30.17
CA LEU A 480 10.69 0.04 28.99
C LEU A 480 11.00 -1.43 29.23
N VAL A 481 12.14 -1.75 29.85
CA VAL A 481 12.48 -3.13 30.22
C VAL A 481 11.51 -3.65 31.28
N ASP A 482 11.28 -2.91 32.37
CA ASP A 482 10.42 -3.32 33.48
C ASP A 482 8.95 -3.58 33.05
N GLU A 483 8.45 -2.89 32.02
CA GLU A 483 7.08 -3.08 31.50
C GLU A 483 6.99 -4.10 30.35
N LEU A 484 8.11 -4.48 29.71
CA LEU A 484 8.15 -5.43 28.58
C LEU A 484 8.64 -6.84 28.97
N THR A 485 9.18 -7.02 30.18
CA THR A 485 9.58 -8.31 30.77
C THR A 485 8.67 -8.68 31.93
#